data_AF-A0A847FSB2-F1
#
_entry.id   AF-A0A847FSB2-F1
#
_cell.length_a   1.000
_cell.length_b   1.000
_cell.length_c   1.000
_cell.angle_alpha   90.00
_cell.angle_beta   90.00
_cell.angle_gamma   90.00
#
_symmetry.space_group_name_H-M   'P 1'
#
loop_
_entity.id
_entity.type
_entity.pdbx_description
1 polymer ?
#
loop_
_entity_poly.entity_id
_entity_poly.type
_entity_poly.pdbx_seq_one_letter_code
_entity_poly.pdbx_strand_id
1 'polypeptide(L)'
;MNRSLTPTDQLLFLCTRARWDETARAAAGACLEAGIDWPALLAAGRRHGLLPLLHDRLAALDPCRVPADVAAQLRGSYCTSLLRNRRLAAELARVAAALGRAGVDVLVLKGGALAPTVYDHPAQRPMTDLDLLVRPGQAGAAAAVLEAEGYHPSESVPAHLLPFQQRFGGGVEWLRREGGTTTRLDVQHDLVGVDWCRGLFRVASQALWAAARPLHWDGAEALQLSVEDTLVHLCLHPAVHHGYASSLLGYADLDRLVARQEPASFWPGFVERAGRLGVRTAAYRGLLGARGLLGTPVPEEVLRALAPGALQARLLARLAPLDAAVALEGAGRDLHGLRQVLLYAALADRPADTAGMAAAILFPPREWLAARYGLPDDLPAWRARLAHPLRVGRALARSLHRPLVQSGLE
;
A
#
# COMPACT_ATOMS: atom_id res chain seq x y z
N MET A 1 2.11 9.90 25.58
CA MET A 1 0.89 10.04 26.41
C MET A 1 -0.24 9.40 25.63
N ASN A 2 -0.88 8.36 26.19
CA ASN A 2 -1.97 7.65 25.52
C ASN A 2 -3.23 8.50 25.65
N ARG A 3 -3.64 9.20 24.59
CA ARG A 3 -4.87 10.00 24.57
C ARG A 3 -6.06 9.04 24.68
N SER A 4 -6.99 9.30 25.60
CA SER A 4 -8.25 8.54 25.64
C SER A 4 -9.05 8.83 24.37
N LEU A 5 -9.57 7.78 23.72
CA LEU A 5 -10.36 7.90 22.51
C LEU A 5 -11.72 8.53 22.84
N THR A 6 -12.08 9.58 22.10
CA THR A 6 -13.41 10.20 22.21
C THR A 6 -14.49 9.27 21.63
N PRO A 7 -15.79 9.47 21.93
CA PRO A 7 -16.87 8.74 21.26
C PRO A 7 -16.79 8.85 19.73
N THR A 8 -16.40 10.01 19.19
CA THR A 8 -16.14 10.23 17.77
C THR A 8 -15.05 9.31 17.22
N ASP A 9 -13.92 9.21 17.92
CA ASP A 9 -12.81 8.35 17.50
C ASP A 9 -13.23 6.87 17.53
N GLN A 10 -13.92 6.46 18.59
CA GLN A 10 -14.42 5.10 18.77
C GLN A 10 -15.41 4.72 17.65
N LEU A 11 -16.34 5.62 17.31
CA LEU A 11 -17.29 5.42 16.22
C LEU A 11 -16.58 5.23 14.88
N LEU A 12 -15.55 6.03 14.59
CA LEU A 12 -14.75 5.89 13.38
C LEU A 12 -14.10 4.50 13.30
N PHE A 13 -13.44 4.04 14.36
CA PHE A 13 -12.82 2.72 14.40
C PHE A 13 -13.86 1.60 14.25
N LEU A 14 -14.98 1.67 14.96
CA LEU A 14 -16.06 0.68 14.88
C LEU A 14 -16.60 0.55 13.45
N CYS A 15 -16.95 1.66 12.81
CA CYS A 15 -17.47 1.66 11.45
C CYS A 15 -16.43 1.17 10.41
N THR A 16 -15.14 1.29 10.73
CA THR A 16 -14.05 0.82 9.85
C THR A 16 -13.95 -0.71 9.84
N ARG A 17 -14.34 -1.40 10.92
CA ARG A 17 -14.23 -2.86 11.04
C ARG A 17 -15.02 -3.59 9.95
N ALA A 18 -14.51 -4.75 9.54
CA ALA A 18 -15.16 -5.69 8.65
C ALA A 18 -16.39 -6.29 9.34
N ARG A 19 -16.22 -6.75 10.58
CA ARG A 19 -17.29 -7.29 11.42
C ARG A 19 -18.25 -6.16 11.83
N TRP A 20 -19.49 -6.26 11.35
CA TRP A 20 -20.57 -5.29 11.62
C TRP A 20 -21.86 -5.99 12.07
N ASP A 21 -21.71 -6.80 13.10
CA ASP A 21 -22.79 -7.55 13.75
C ASP A 21 -23.52 -6.69 14.80
N GLU A 22 -24.46 -7.31 15.50
CA GLU A 22 -25.29 -6.62 16.50
C GLU A 22 -24.47 -6.01 17.64
N THR A 23 -23.40 -6.69 18.08
CA THR A 23 -22.50 -6.15 19.11
C THR A 23 -21.78 -4.89 18.64
N ALA A 24 -21.27 -4.88 17.39
CA ALA A 24 -20.64 -3.71 16.82
C ALA A 24 -21.63 -2.55 16.64
N ARG A 25 -22.86 -2.83 16.20
CA ARG A 25 -23.93 -1.83 16.05
C ARG A 25 -24.37 -1.24 17.39
N ALA A 26 -24.53 -2.07 18.41
CA ALA A 26 -24.87 -1.60 19.77
C ALA A 26 -23.76 -0.69 20.33
N ALA A 27 -22.49 -1.05 20.15
CA ALA A 27 -21.36 -0.21 20.55
C ALA A 27 -21.35 1.13 19.79
N ALA A 28 -21.63 1.12 18.48
CA ALA A 28 -21.74 2.35 17.69
C ALA A 28 -22.94 3.20 18.14
N GLY A 29 -24.07 2.57 18.48
CA GLY A 29 -25.24 3.22 19.07
C GLY A 29 -24.93 3.94 20.38
N ALA A 30 -24.15 3.31 21.26
CA ALA A 30 -23.68 3.93 22.51
C ALA A 30 -22.77 5.15 22.25
N CYS A 31 -21.91 5.11 21.21
CA CYS A 31 -21.13 6.28 20.82
C CYS A 31 -22.02 7.44 20.36
N LEU A 32 -23.10 7.15 19.62
CA LEU A 32 -24.08 8.17 19.20
C LEU A 32 -24.78 8.82 20.40
N GLU A 33 -25.09 8.05 21.44
CA GLU A 33 -25.72 8.56 22.69
C GLU A 33 -24.79 9.43 23.51
N ALA A 34 -23.51 9.06 23.56
CA ALA A 34 -22.48 9.83 24.23
C ALA A 34 -22.17 11.18 23.53
N GLY A 35 -22.69 11.38 22.30
CA GLY A 35 -22.51 12.59 21.52
C GLY A 35 -21.29 12.52 20.58
N ILE A 36 -21.51 12.85 19.31
CA ILE A 36 -20.49 12.85 18.27
C ILE A 36 -20.15 14.27 17.83
N ASP A 37 -18.86 14.56 17.77
CA ASP A 37 -18.32 15.69 17.02
C ASP A 37 -18.33 15.34 15.53
N TRP A 38 -19.42 15.66 14.85
CA TRP A 38 -19.63 15.36 13.43
C TRP A 38 -18.60 16.04 12.50
N PRO A 39 -18.24 17.32 12.68
CA PRO A 39 -17.14 17.93 11.95
C PRO A 39 -15.83 17.14 12.08
N ALA A 40 -15.47 16.70 13.29
CA ALA A 40 -14.27 15.89 13.50
C ALA A 40 -14.38 14.51 12.84
N LEU A 41 -15.54 13.85 12.90
CA LEU A 41 -15.78 12.57 12.23
C LEU A 41 -15.59 12.70 10.70
N LEU A 42 -16.20 13.73 10.10
CA LEU A 42 -16.10 13.98 8.66
C LEU A 42 -14.67 14.36 8.24
N ALA A 43 -13.93 15.10 9.07
CA ALA A 43 -12.53 15.43 8.82
C ALA A 43 -11.65 14.16 8.89
N ALA A 44 -11.85 13.31 9.89
CA ALA A 44 -11.13 12.05 10.03
C ALA A 44 -11.49 11.05 8.91
N GLY A 45 -12.78 10.91 8.61
CA GLY A 45 -13.25 10.07 7.52
C GLY A 45 -12.72 10.50 6.15
N ARG A 46 -12.56 11.81 5.90
CA ARG A 46 -11.86 12.31 4.70
C ARG A 46 -10.38 11.97 4.70
N ARG A 47 -9.67 12.29 5.79
CA ARG A 47 -8.24 12.04 5.94
C ARG A 47 -7.88 10.57 5.75
N HIS A 48 -8.76 9.66 6.19
CA HIS A 48 -8.54 8.23 6.10
C HIS A 48 -9.22 7.56 4.89
N GLY A 49 -9.95 8.29 4.05
CA GLY A 49 -10.66 7.70 2.90
C GLY A 49 -11.83 6.78 3.29
N LEU A 50 -12.48 7.03 4.42
CA LEU A 50 -13.53 6.18 4.98
C LEU A 50 -14.95 6.73 4.77
N LEU A 51 -15.13 7.95 4.26
CA LEU A 51 -16.48 8.54 4.11
C LEU A 51 -17.47 7.63 3.36
N PRO A 52 -17.12 6.99 2.23
CA PRO A 52 -18.06 6.09 1.55
C PRO A 52 -18.45 4.89 2.43
N LEU A 53 -17.50 4.32 3.17
CA LEU A 53 -17.80 3.22 4.10
C LEU A 53 -18.69 3.69 5.25
N LEU A 54 -18.45 4.88 5.80
CA LEU A 54 -19.26 5.46 6.87
C LEU A 54 -20.72 5.67 6.45
N HIS A 55 -20.98 5.97 5.17
CA HIS A 55 -22.33 6.13 4.64
C HIS A 55 -23.20 4.90 4.93
N ASP A 56 -22.75 3.72 4.47
CA ASP A 56 -23.50 2.47 4.63
C ASP A 56 -23.61 2.07 6.11
N ARG A 57 -22.52 2.25 6.86
CA ARG A 57 -22.46 1.87 8.28
C ARG A 57 -23.43 2.68 9.14
N LEU A 58 -23.48 4.00 8.93
CA LEU A 58 -24.36 4.89 9.69
C LEU A 58 -25.82 4.82 9.19
N ALA A 59 -26.04 4.58 7.89
CA ALA A 59 -27.38 4.35 7.35
C ALA A 59 -28.03 3.05 7.87
N ALA A 60 -27.20 2.06 8.26
CA ALA A 60 -27.66 0.83 8.89
C ALA A 60 -27.94 0.96 10.41
N LEU A 61 -27.61 2.10 11.01
CA LEU A 61 -28.01 2.45 12.38
C LEU A 61 -29.33 3.25 12.33
N ASP A 62 -29.69 3.92 13.43
CA ASP A 62 -30.83 4.84 13.46
C ASP A 62 -30.52 6.11 12.63
N PRO A 63 -31.15 6.30 11.44
CA PRO A 63 -30.86 7.43 10.57
C PRO A 63 -31.25 8.77 11.20
N CYS A 64 -32.20 8.77 12.15
CA CYS A 64 -32.64 9.99 12.85
C CYS A 64 -31.54 10.58 13.75
N ARG A 65 -30.52 9.79 14.10
CA ARG A 65 -29.39 10.23 14.93
C ARG A 65 -28.26 10.87 14.13
N VAL A 66 -28.29 10.79 12.80
CA VAL A 66 -27.28 11.40 11.93
C VAL A 66 -27.84 12.71 11.39
N PRO A 67 -27.20 13.87 11.62
CA PRO A 67 -27.64 15.14 11.07
C PRO A 67 -27.77 15.09 9.54
N ALA A 68 -28.80 15.72 8.99
CA ALA A 68 -29.14 15.61 7.57
C ALA A 68 -28.01 16.11 6.64
N ASP A 69 -27.29 17.14 7.05
CA ASP A 69 -26.12 17.68 6.33
C ASP A 69 -24.94 16.70 6.33
N VAL A 70 -24.72 15.99 7.44
CA VAL A 70 -23.70 14.93 7.56
C VAL A 70 -24.07 13.75 6.66
N ALA A 71 -25.32 13.28 6.74
CA ALA A 71 -25.82 12.20 5.89
C ALA A 71 -25.70 12.54 4.40
N ALA A 72 -25.99 13.79 4.01
CA ALA A 72 -25.84 14.27 2.65
C ALA A 72 -24.37 14.26 2.17
N GLN A 73 -23.43 14.69 3.02
CA GLN A 73 -21.99 14.65 2.70
C GLN A 73 -21.47 13.22 2.54
N LEU A 74 -21.86 12.30 3.43
CA LEU A 74 -21.51 10.88 3.34
C LEU A 74 -22.06 10.25 2.06
N ARG A 75 -23.33 10.48 1.75
CA ARG A 75 -23.96 10.02 0.51
C ARG A 75 -23.28 10.60 -0.73
N GLY A 76 -22.94 11.89 -0.72
CA GLY A 76 -22.21 12.53 -1.83
C GLY A 76 -20.84 11.88 -2.07
N SER A 77 -20.12 11.57 -0.99
CA SER A 77 -18.84 10.84 -1.06
C SER A 77 -19.02 9.41 -1.60
N TYR A 78 -20.06 8.70 -1.14
CA TYR A 78 -20.41 7.38 -1.63
C TYR A 78 -20.72 7.37 -3.13
N CYS A 79 -21.60 8.26 -3.60
CA CYS A 79 -21.94 8.38 -5.02
C CYS A 79 -20.72 8.77 -5.88
N THR A 80 -19.86 9.66 -5.38
CA THR A 80 -18.60 10.02 -6.06
C THR A 80 -17.69 8.81 -6.19
N SER A 81 -17.55 8.02 -5.12
CA SER A 81 -16.76 6.79 -5.11
C SER A 81 -17.32 5.75 -6.08
N LEU A 82 -18.65 5.55 -6.09
CA LEU A 82 -19.33 4.65 -7.01
C LEU A 82 -19.06 5.00 -8.47
N LEU A 83 -19.30 6.26 -8.86
CA LEU A 83 -19.11 6.72 -10.24
C LEU A 83 -17.65 6.58 -10.68
N ARG A 84 -16.71 6.94 -9.79
CA ARG A 84 -15.29 6.82 -10.08
C ARG A 84 -14.86 5.36 -10.22
N ASN A 85 -15.31 4.49 -9.33
CA ASN A 85 -14.93 3.09 -9.34
C ASN A 85 -15.50 2.36 -10.56
N ARG A 86 -16.73 2.67 -10.99
CA ARG A 86 -17.27 2.17 -12.28
C ARG A 86 -16.42 2.59 -13.47
N ARG A 87 -16.00 3.86 -13.50
CA ARG A 87 -15.12 4.35 -14.55
C ARG A 87 -13.77 3.62 -14.54
N LEU A 88 -13.16 3.44 -13.37
CA LEU A 88 -11.90 2.70 -13.24
C LEU A 88 -12.07 1.23 -13.67
N ALA A 89 -13.21 0.60 -13.38
CA ALA A 89 -13.49 -0.75 -13.86
C ALA A 89 -13.55 -0.84 -15.40
N ALA A 90 -14.22 0.13 -16.05
CA ALA A 90 -14.26 0.21 -17.50
C ALA A 90 -12.87 0.46 -18.12
N GLU A 91 -12.07 1.34 -17.52
CA GLU A 91 -10.68 1.57 -17.95
C GLU A 91 -9.81 0.33 -17.73
N LEU A 92 -9.99 -0.38 -16.62
CA LEU A 92 -9.32 -1.66 -16.37
C LEU A 92 -9.67 -2.69 -17.45
N ALA A 93 -10.94 -2.84 -17.81
CA ALA A 93 -11.38 -3.76 -18.85
C ALA A 93 -10.69 -3.44 -20.20
N ARG A 94 -10.64 -2.16 -20.58
CA ARG A 94 -9.97 -1.70 -21.81
C ARG A 94 -8.48 -2.00 -21.78
N VAL A 95 -7.79 -1.60 -20.71
CA VAL A 95 -6.33 -1.73 -20.58
C VAL A 95 -5.91 -3.19 -20.47
N ALA A 96 -6.62 -4.00 -19.67
CA ALA A 96 -6.34 -5.42 -19.54
C ALA A 96 -6.52 -6.15 -20.88
N ALA A 97 -7.57 -5.83 -21.66
CA ALA A 97 -7.77 -6.39 -22.98
C ALA A 97 -6.66 -5.97 -23.97
N ALA A 98 -6.22 -4.70 -23.94
CA ALA A 98 -5.13 -4.22 -24.78
C ALA A 98 -3.79 -4.90 -24.46
N LEU A 99 -3.45 -5.01 -23.17
CA LEU A 99 -2.26 -5.73 -22.70
C LEU A 99 -2.33 -7.22 -23.09
N GLY A 100 -3.48 -7.85 -22.88
CA GLY A 100 -3.70 -9.25 -23.23
C GLY A 100 -3.53 -9.54 -24.72
N ARG A 101 -4.04 -8.67 -25.61
CA ARG A 101 -3.81 -8.78 -27.07
C ARG A 101 -2.34 -8.70 -27.46
N ALA A 102 -1.54 -7.96 -26.69
CA ALA A 102 -0.10 -7.85 -26.88
C ALA A 102 0.70 -8.96 -26.16
N GLY A 103 0.03 -9.92 -25.53
CA GLY A 103 0.68 -10.99 -24.77
C GLY A 103 1.35 -10.52 -23.48
N VAL A 104 0.91 -9.39 -22.92
CA VAL A 104 1.40 -8.85 -21.64
C VAL A 104 0.45 -9.30 -20.53
N ASP A 105 0.99 -10.06 -19.58
CA ASP A 105 0.23 -10.47 -18.40
C ASP A 105 0.13 -9.31 -17.42
N VAL A 106 -1.05 -9.14 -16.80
CA VAL A 106 -1.29 -8.09 -15.81
C VAL A 106 -2.01 -8.63 -14.58
N LEU A 107 -1.47 -8.30 -13.41
CA LEU A 107 -2.12 -8.47 -12.11
C LEU A 107 -2.67 -7.12 -11.65
N VAL A 108 -3.92 -7.11 -11.21
CA VAL A 108 -4.52 -5.95 -10.55
C VAL A 108 -4.21 -6.03 -9.07
N LEU A 109 -3.75 -4.91 -8.52
CA LEU A 109 -3.37 -4.79 -7.11
C LEU A 109 -4.33 -3.86 -6.37
N LYS A 110 -4.16 -3.84 -5.04
CA LYS A 110 -4.81 -2.91 -4.11
C LYS A 110 -6.28 -2.69 -4.46
N GLY A 111 -6.67 -1.46 -4.78
CA GLY A 111 -8.07 -1.10 -4.93
C GLY A 111 -8.81 -1.81 -6.03
N GLY A 112 -8.20 -1.95 -7.19
CA GLY A 112 -8.83 -2.63 -8.32
C GLY A 112 -9.14 -4.10 -8.02
N ALA A 113 -8.31 -4.73 -7.18
CA ALA A 113 -8.56 -6.09 -6.70
C ALA A 113 -9.51 -6.12 -5.48
N LEU A 114 -9.31 -5.24 -4.51
CA LEU A 114 -9.97 -5.31 -3.20
C LEU A 114 -11.40 -4.76 -3.20
N ALA A 115 -11.67 -3.67 -3.92
CA ALA A 115 -13.01 -3.10 -3.99
C ALA A 115 -14.09 -4.12 -4.44
N PRO A 116 -13.87 -4.95 -5.48
CA PRO A 116 -14.83 -5.98 -5.86
C PRO A 116 -14.75 -7.28 -5.03
N THR A 117 -13.63 -7.57 -4.35
CA THR A 117 -13.41 -8.90 -3.73
C THR A 117 -13.45 -8.95 -2.22
N VAL A 118 -13.29 -7.82 -1.50
CA VAL A 118 -13.32 -7.78 -0.02
C VAL A 118 -14.33 -6.79 0.57
N TYR A 119 -14.89 -5.89 -0.23
CA TYR A 119 -15.97 -4.99 0.19
C TYR A 119 -17.34 -5.55 -0.22
N ASP A 120 -18.40 -5.13 0.48
CA ASP A 120 -19.76 -5.58 0.17
C ASP A 120 -20.30 -4.85 -1.06
N HIS A 121 -19.88 -3.60 -1.24
CA HIS A 121 -20.09 -2.84 -2.46
C HIS A 121 -18.80 -2.11 -2.86
N PRO A 122 -18.39 -2.12 -4.14
CA PRO A 122 -17.19 -1.41 -4.59
C PRO A 122 -17.12 0.08 -4.23
N ALA A 123 -18.25 0.77 -4.03
CA ALA A 123 -18.29 2.19 -3.66
C ALA A 123 -17.71 2.45 -2.26
N GLN A 124 -17.70 1.45 -1.38
CA GLN A 124 -17.18 1.58 -0.02
C GLN A 124 -15.67 1.83 0.03
N ARG A 125 -14.94 1.40 -1.01
CA ARG A 125 -13.49 1.59 -1.12
C ARG A 125 -13.16 2.65 -2.17
N PRO A 126 -13.04 3.93 -1.78
CA PRO A 126 -12.67 4.97 -2.74
C PRO A 126 -11.28 4.71 -3.32
N MET A 127 -11.14 4.99 -4.62
CA MET A 127 -9.88 4.89 -5.36
C MET A 127 -9.60 6.18 -6.12
N THR A 128 -8.36 6.36 -6.56
CA THR A 128 -7.95 7.48 -7.42
C THR A 128 -7.27 7.02 -8.70
N ASP A 129 -6.91 5.75 -8.76
CA ASP A 129 -5.96 5.15 -9.67
C ASP A 129 -6.15 3.62 -9.69
N LEU A 130 -5.54 2.97 -10.67
CA LEU A 130 -5.41 1.51 -10.75
C LEU A 130 -3.95 1.12 -10.58
N ASP A 131 -3.66 0.33 -9.55
CA ASP A 131 -2.37 -0.32 -9.38
C ASP A 131 -2.33 -1.61 -10.21
N LEU A 132 -1.40 -1.70 -11.15
CA LEU A 132 -1.19 -2.85 -12.02
C LEU A 132 0.23 -3.37 -11.83
N LEU A 133 0.40 -4.68 -11.88
CA LEU A 133 1.70 -5.35 -11.86
C LEU A 133 1.88 -6.15 -13.15
N VAL A 134 2.94 -5.84 -13.88
CA VAL A 134 3.38 -6.58 -15.06
C VAL A 134 4.65 -7.36 -14.75
N ARG A 135 4.99 -8.35 -15.57
CA ARG A 135 6.27 -9.05 -15.40
C ARG A 135 7.43 -8.06 -15.67
N PRO A 136 8.55 -8.13 -14.92
CA PRO A 136 9.74 -7.31 -15.18
C PRO A 136 10.18 -7.33 -16.65
N GLY A 137 10.21 -8.51 -17.28
CA GLY A 137 10.57 -8.67 -18.69
C GLY A 137 9.54 -8.12 -19.69
N GLN A 138 8.33 -7.78 -19.25
CA GLN A 138 7.25 -7.24 -20.08
C GLN A 138 7.04 -5.74 -19.87
N ALA A 139 7.77 -5.08 -18.96
CA ALA A 139 7.56 -3.66 -18.63
C ALA A 139 7.67 -2.74 -19.87
N GLY A 140 8.62 -2.99 -20.76
CA GLY A 140 8.76 -2.23 -22.01
C GLY A 140 7.61 -2.45 -23.00
N ALA A 141 7.11 -3.69 -23.11
CA ALA A 141 5.95 -4.00 -23.94
C ALA A 141 4.67 -3.35 -23.38
N ALA A 142 4.50 -3.39 -22.05
CA ALA A 142 3.40 -2.72 -21.36
C ALA A 142 3.43 -1.21 -21.62
N ALA A 143 4.60 -0.57 -21.51
CA ALA A 143 4.78 0.85 -21.82
C ALA A 143 4.33 1.19 -23.24
N ALA A 144 4.78 0.44 -24.25
CA ALA A 144 4.39 0.66 -25.64
C ALA A 144 2.87 0.52 -25.87
N VAL A 145 2.23 -0.46 -25.23
CA VAL A 145 0.76 -0.62 -25.29
C VAL A 145 0.06 0.57 -24.66
N LEU A 146 0.51 1.02 -23.48
CA LEU A 146 -0.10 2.16 -22.79
C LEU A 146 0.03 3.45 -23.59
N GLU A 147 1.18 3.70 -24.22
CA GLU A 147 1.38 4.83 -25.13
C GLU A 147 0.42 4.77 -26.33
N ALA A 148 0.26 3.59 -26.95
CA ALA A 148 -0.70 3.39 -28.04
C ALA A 148 -2.17 3.59 -27.60
N GLU A 149 -2.48 3.27 -26.34
CA GLU A 149 -3.79 3.49 -25.71
C GLU A 149 -4.00 4.92 -25.20
N GLY A 150 -3.07 5.84 -25.50
CA GLY A 150 -3.15 7.27 -25.20
C GLY A 150 -2.74 7.66 -23.77
N TYR A 151 -2.01 6.79 -23.08
CA TYR A 151 -1.39 7.12 -21.80
C TYR A 151 0.01 7.71 -22.00
N HIS A 152 0.40 8.61 -21.10
CA HIS A 152 1.74 9.15 -21.03
C HIS A 152 2.29 9.02 -19.61
N PRO A 153 3.60 8.80 -19.44
CA PRO A 153 4.22 8.83 -18.12
C PRO A 153 3.94 10.17 -17.42
N SER A 154 3.67 10.10 -16.12
CA SER A 154 3.51 11.27 -15.27
C SER A 154 4.82 12.06 -15.16
N GLU A 155 4.72 13.38 -15.07
CA GLU A 155 5.86 14.29 -14.86
C GLU A 155 6.41 14.25 -13.43
N SER A 156 5.90 13.35 -12.58
CA SER A 156 6.36 13.16 -11.20
C SER A 156 7.81 12.68 -11.09
N VAL A 157 8.32 12.02 -12.13
CA VAL A 157 9.73 11.63 -12.25
C VAL A 157 10.42 12.53 -13.28
N PRO A 158 11.52 13.21 -12.93
CA PRO A 158 12.28 13.99 -13.91
C PRO A 158 12.63 13.16 -15.14
N ALA A 159 12.49 13.73 -16.34
CA ALA A 159 12.63 12.98 -17.60
C ALA A 159 13.96 12.22 -17.72
N HIS A 160 15.06 12.76 -17.19
CA HIS A 160 16.38 12.11 -17.19
C HIS A 160 16.48 10.88 -16.25
N LEU A 161 15.56 10.74 -15.28
CA LEU A 161 15.47 9.60 -14.37
C LEU A 161 14.39 8.60 -14.77
N LEU A 162 13.54 8.92 -15.76
CA LEU A 162 12.50 7.99 -16.23
C LEU A 162 13.10 6.65 -16.71
N PRO A 163 14.20 6.60 -17.49
CA PRO A 163 14.83 5.32 -17.85
C PRO A 163 15.33 4.53 -16.64
N PHE A 164 15.84 5.22 -15.62
CA PHE A 164 16.24 4.60 -14.36
C PHE A 164 15.02 4.03 -13.62
N GLN A 165 13.93 4.80 -13.51
CA GLN A 165 12.70 4.37 -12.87
C GLN A 165 12.06 3.17 -13.57
N GLN A 166 12.04 3.16 -14.90
CA GLN A 166 11.51 2.07 -15.71
C GLN A 166 12.29 0.77 -15.54
N ARG A 167 13.62 0.85 -15.33
CA ARG A 167 14.50 -0.32 -15.26
C ARG A 167 14.76 -0.82 -13.84
N PHE A 168 14.95 0.10 -12.90
CA PHE A 168 15.38 -0.21 -11.53
C PHE A 168 14.35 0.20 -10.48
N GLY A 169 13.47 1.15 -10.78
CA GLY A 169 12.42 1.61 -9.86
C GLY A 169 11.35 0.55 -9.59
N GLY A 170 10.25 0.96 -8.98
CA GLY A 170 9.14 0.06 -8.66
C GLY A 170 8.05 -0.01 -9.71
N GLY A 171 7.91 1.06 -10.48
CA GLY A 171 6.79 1.29 -11.38
C GLY A 171 6.79 2.71 -11.92
N VAL A 172 5.88 2.96 -12.85
CA VAL A 172 5.69 4.26 -13.49
C VAL A 172 4.22 4.62 -13.39
N GLU A 173 3.93 5.86 -12.98
CA GLU A 173 2.57 6.41 -13.06
C GLU A 173 2.29 6.85 -14.50
N TRP A 174 1.15 6.43 -15.04
CA TRP A 174 0.67 6.72 -16.38
C TRP A 174 -0.64 7.49 -16.32
N LEU A 175 -0.76 8.51 -17.16
CA LEU A 175 -1.89 9.43 -17.20
C LEU A 175 -2.55 9.40 -18.57
N ARG A 176 -3.87 9.29 -18.61
CA ARG A 176 -4.69 9.53 -19.81
C ARG A 176 -5.74 10.59 -19.51
N ARG A 177 -5.83 11.61 -20.35
CA ARG A 177 -6.81 12.70 -20.23
C ARG A 177 -7.84 12.58 -21.34
N GLU A 178 -9.10 12.39 -20.97
CA GLU A 178 -10.21 12.26 -21.91
C GLU A 178 -11.48 12.89 -21.35
N GLY A 179 -12.21 13.66 -22.16
CA GLY A 179 -13.48 14.26 -21.76
C GLY A 179 -13.41 15.15 -20.50
N GLY A 180 -12.31 15.87 -20.31
CA GLY A 180 -12.08 16.72 -19.11
C GLY A 180 -11.71 15.95 -17.84
N THR A 181 -11.42 14.65 -17.97
CA THR A 181 -11.16 13.79 -16.82
C THR A 181 -9.84 13.03 -16.98
N THR A 182 -9.09 12.90 -15.87
CA THR A 182 -7.79 12.21 -15.86
C THR A 182 -7.94 10.83 -15.24
N THR A 183 -7.46 9.79 -15.94
CA THR A 183 -7.29 8.43 -15.41
C THR A 183 -5.82 8.22 -15.10
N ARG A 184 -5.55 7.59 -13.95
CA ARG A 184 -4.21 7.28 -13.46
C ARG A 184 -4.03 5.77 -13.35
N LEU A 185 -2.93 5.26 -13.87
CA LEU A 185 -2.48 3.89 -13.66
C LEU A 185 -1.11 3.93 -12.99
N ASP A 186 -0.91 3.19 -11.91
CA ASP A 186 0.42 2.92 -11.39
C ASP A 186 0.84 1.54 -11.87
N VAL A 187 1.76 1.50 -12.84
CA VAL A 187 2.19 0.26 -13.48
C VAL A 187 3.53 -0.15 -12.89
N GLN A 188 3.44 -1.09 -11.97
CA GLN A 188 4.56 -1.67 -11.25
C GLN A 188 5.11 -2.88 -12.00
N HIS A 189 6.39 -3.15 -11.82
CA HIS A 189 7.03 -4.40 -12.28
C HIS A 189 7.66 -5.19 -11.13
N ASP A 190 7.71 -4.61 -9.94
CA ASP A 190 8.10 -5.25 -8.70
C ASP A 190 7.19 -4.81 -7.55
N LEU A 191 6.79 -5.74 -6.69
CA LEU A 191 5.92 -5.45 -5.55
C LEU A 191 6.61 -4.60 -4.46
N VAL A 192 7.95 -4.60 -4.46
CA VAL A 192 8.80 -3.75 -3.61
C VAL A 192 9.44 -2.70 -4.50
N GLY A 193 8.80 -1.53 -4.52
CA GLY A 193 9.16 -0.48 -5.46
C GLY A 193 10.42 0.32 -5.13
N VAL A 194 11.04 0.05 -3.98
CA VAL A 194 12.29 0.69 -3.55
C VAL A 194 13.44 -0.26 -3.87
N ASP A 195 14.24 0.11 -4.87
CA ASP A 195 15.25 -0.73 -5.52
C ASP A 195 16.30 -1.27 -4.54
N TRP A 196 16.85 -0.42 -3.68
CA TRP A 196 17.92 -0.79 -2.76
C TRP A 196 17.44 -1.61 -1.56
N CYS A 197 16.16 -1.57 -1.19
CA CYS A 197 15.60 -2.42 -0.14
C CYS A 197 14.86 -3.65 -0.68
N ARG A 198 14.68 -3.78 -2.01
CA ARG A 198 14.08 -4.94 -2.67
C ARG A 198 14.74 -6.24 -2.25
N GLY A 199 16.06 -6.25 -2.14
CA GLY A 199 16.85 -7.43 -1.73
C GLY A 199 16.62 -7.89 -0.28
N LEU A 200 15.96 -7.10 0.56
CA LEU A 200 15.53 -7.53 1.90
C LEU A 200 14.45 -8.60 1.85
N PHE A 201 13.67 -8.61 0.77
CA PHE A 201 12.53 -9.47 0.60
C PHE A 201 12.77 -10.40 -0.59
N ARG A 202 12.28 -11.63 -0.49
CA ARG A 202 12.40 -12.67 -1.52
C ARG A 202 11.10 -12.76 -2.32
N VAL A 203 10.49 -11.61 -2.61
CA VAL A 203 9.24 -11.49 -3.36
C VAL A 203 9.54 -11.77 -4.83
N ALA A 204 9.66 -13.04 -5.18
CA ALA A 204 9.97 -13.47 -6.53
C ALA A 204 8.73 -13.34 -7.42
N SER A 205 8.84 -12.55 -8.49
CA SER A 205 7.78 -12.34 -9.47
C SER A 205 7.15 -13.67 -9.92
N GLN A 206 7.95 -14.66 -10.30
CA GLN A 206 7.45 -15.95 -10.78
C GLN A 206 6.54 -16.68 -9.78
N ALA A 207 6.84 -16.62 -8.47
CA ALA A 207 6.03 -17.26 -7.44
C ALA A 207 4.68 -16.56 -7.24
N LEU A 208 4.62 -15.24 -7.43
CA LEU A 208 3.38 -14.46 -7.41
C LEU A 208 2.50 -14.83 -8.61
N TRP A 209 3.09 -14.84 -9.81
CA TRP A 209 2.38 -15.16 -11.05
C TRP A 209 1.86 -16.60 -11.07
N ALA A 210 2.62 -17.56 -10.54
CA ALA A 210 2.18 -18.95 -10.46
C ALA A 210 1.00 -19.16 -9.50
N ALA A 211 0.84 -18.27 -8.51
CA ALA A 211 -0.26 -18.31 -7.53
C ALA A 211 -1.40 -17.35 -7.88
N ALA A 212 -1.30 -16.63 -9.00
CA ALA A 212 -2.29 -15.66 -9.44
C ALA A 212 -3.69 -16.28 -9.56
N ARG A 213 -4.71 -15.48 -9.28
CA ARG A 213 -6.12 -15.88 -9.34
C ARG A 213 -6.87 -15.02 -10.35
N PRO A 214 -7.92 -15.54 -10.99
CA PRO A 214 -8.81 -14.71 -11.80
C PRO A 214 -9.43 -13.59 -10.96
N LEU A 215 -9.60 -12.42 -11.59
CA LEU A 215 -10.35 -11.28 -11.07
C LEU A 215 -11.41 -10.91 -12.12
N HIS A 216 -12.65 -10.81 -11.66
CA HIS A 216 -13.76 -10.32 -12.47
C HIS A 216 -14.31 -9.05 -11.81
N TRP A 217 -14.36 -7.95 -12.54
CA TRP A 217 -14.92 -6.70 -12.03
C TRP A 217 -15.57 -5.88 -13.13
N ASP A 218 -16.91 -5.82 -13.12
CA ASP A 218 -17.72 -4.96 -14.01
C ASP A 218 -17.32 -5.05 -15.49
N GLY A 219 -17.17 -6.28 -16.00
CA GLY A 219 -16.77 -6.56 -17.38
C GLY A 219 -15.26 -6.64 -17.62
N ALA A 220 -14.43 -6.29 -16.63
CA ALA A 220 -12.99 -6.54 -16.69
C ALA A 220 -12.68 -8.01 -16.35
N GLU A 221 -11.95 -8.68 -17.24
CA GLU A 221 -11.29 -9.95 -16.99
C GLU A 221 -9.79 -9.70 -16.79
N ALA A 222 -9.30 -9.99 -15.59
CA ALA A 222 -7.90 -9.79 -15.25
C ALA A 222 -7.42 -10.88 -14.27
N LEU A 223 -6.15 -10.77 -13.85
CA LEU A 223 -5.63 -11.55 -12.75
C LEU A 223 -5.47 -10.67 -11.50
N GLN A 224 -5.45 -11.29 -10.34
CA GLN A 224 -5.06 -10.68 -9.08
C GLN A 224 -4.08 -11.61 -8.35
N LEU A 225 -3.42 -11.08 -7.32
CA LEU A 225 -2.61 -11.89 -6.42
C LEU A 225 -3.44 -13.00 -5.74
N SER A 226 -2.77 -14.05 -5.27
CA SER A 226 -3.37 -14.98 -4.30
C SER A 226 -3.80 -14.22 -3.04
N VAL A 227 -4.67 -14.81 -2.23
CA VAL A 227 -5.12 -14.18 -0.97
C VAL A 227 -3.93 -13.97 -0.04
N GLU A 228 -3.04 -14.96 0.06
CA GLU A 228 -1.83 -14.90 0.87
C GLU A 228 -0.89 -13.80 0.38
N ASP A 229 -0.66 -13.69 -0.94
CA ASP A 229 0.21 -12.66 -1.51
C ASP A 229 -0.42 -11.27 -1.43
N THR A 230 -1.75 -11.17 -1.48
CA THR A 230 -2.49 -9.92 -1.24
C THR A 230 -2.29 -9.48 0.20
N LEU A 231 -2.39 -10.40 1.17
CA LEU A 231 -2.13 -10.09 2.57
C LEU A 231 -0.66 -9.70 2.81
N VAL A 232 0.28 -10.38 2.17
CA VAL A 232 1.70 -9.98 2.17
C VAL A 232 1.87 -8.56 1.63
N HIS A 233 1.26 -8.25 0.48
CA HIS A 233 1.33 -6.92 -0.13
C HIS A 233 0.79 -5.84 0.81
N LEU A 234 -0.39 -6.07 1.42
CA LEU A 234 -1.02 -5.12 2.33
C LEU A 234 -0.24 -4.91 3.63
N CYS A 235 0.51 -5.91 4.11
CA CYS A 235 1.41 -5.73 5.25
C CYS A 235 2.70 -4.98 4.88
N LEU A 236 3.22 -5.22 3.66
CA LEU A 236 4.49 -4.68 3.21
C LEU A 236 4.39 -3.23 2.70
N HIS A 237 3.32 -2.92 1.98
CA HIS A 237 3.09 -1.60 1.38
C HIS A 237 3.18 -0.42 2.39
N PRO A 238 2.48 -0.43 3.53
CA PRO A 238 2.57 0.66 4.51
C PRO A 238 3.97 0.75 5.14
N ALA A 239 4.72 -0.35 5.21
CA ALA A 239 6.09 -0.38 5.70
C ALA A 239 7.04 0.36 4.75
N VAL A 240 6.87 0.11 3.45
CA VAL A 240 7.72 0.64 2.37
C VAL A 240 7.40 2.10 2.04
N HIS A 241 6.14 2.52 2.13
CA HIS A 241 5.74 3.84 1.66
C HIS A 241 5.37 4.84 2.76
N HIS A 242 4.93 4.38 3.94
CA HIS A 242 4.31 5.24 4.95
C HIS A 242 4.80 5.00 6.39
N GLY A 243 5.81 4.14 6.58
CA GLY A 243 6.31 3.79 7.92
C GLY A 243 5.24 3.25 8.88
N TYR A 244 4.19 2.60 8.37
CA TYR A 244 2.97 2.17 9.08
C TYR A 244 2.06 3.27 9.64
N ALA A 245 2.41 4.56 9.47
CA ALA A 245 1.53 5.68 9.72
C ALA A 245 0.58 5.91 8.53
N SER A 246 -0.01 4.84 7.99
CA SER A 246 -0.89 4.91 6.83
C SER A 246 -2.32 5.32 7.20
N SER A 247 -3.12 5.62 6.18
CA SER A 247 -4.56 5.80 6.36
C SER A 247 -5.22 4.52 6.94
N LEU A 248 -6.32 4.68 7.70
CA LEU A 248 -7.10 3.56 8.22
C LEU A 248 -7.71 2.69 7.12
N LEU A 249 -7.89 3.20 5.90
CA LEU A 249 -8.37 2.40 4.76
C LEU A 249 -7.45 1.20 4.47
N GLY A 250 -6.13 1.36 4.61
CA GLY A 250 -5.19 0.25 4.42
C GLY A 250 -5.36 -0.85 5.47
N TYR A 251 -5.66 -0.48 6.72
CA TYR A 251 -6.00 -1.45 7.77
C TYR A 251 -7.40 -2.04 7.56
N ALA A 252 -8.34 -1.27 7.01
CA ALA A 252 -9.67 -1.75 6.65
C ALA A 252 -9.63 -2.81 5.53
N ASP A 253 -8.71 -2.64 4.58
CA ASP A 253 -8.41 -3.62 3.53
C ASP A 253 -7.88 -4.93 4.13
N LEU A 254 -6.90 -4.85 5.05
CA LEU A 254 -6.37 -6.00 5.79
C LEU A 254 -7.47 -6.74 6.56
N ASP A 255 -8.25 -5.98 7.33
CA ASP A 255 -9.30 -6.51 8.20
C ASP A 255 -10.38 -7.26 7.41
N ARG A 256 -10.82 -6.69 6.28
CA ARG A 256 -11.81 -7.32 5.38
C ARG A 256 -11.28 -8.54 4.67
N LEU A 257 -10.03 -8.49 4.19
CA LEU A 257 -9.41 -9.65 3.54
C LEU A 257 -9.36 -10.83 4.51
N VAL A 258 -8.89 -10.61 5.74
CA VAL A 258 -8.78 -11.64 6.79
C VAL A 258 -10.17 -12.14 7.22
N ALA A 259 -11.14 -11.24 7.42
CA ALA A 259 -12.48 -11.61 7.87
C ALA A 259 -13.25 -12.51 6.89
N ARG A 260 -12.86 -12.54 5.60
CA ARG A 260 -13.45 -13.42 4.58
C ARG A 260 -12.79 -14.81 4.49
N GLN A 261 -11.72 -15.06 5.24
CA GLN A 261 -11.01 -16.34 5.20
C GLN A 261 -11.51 -17.31 6.27
N GLU A 262 -11.44 -18.60 5.96
CA GLU A 262 -11.58 -19.65 6.96
C GLU A 262 -10.24 -19.80 7.71
N PRO A 263 -10.19 -19.50 9.03
CA PRO A 263 -8.92 -19.40 9.74
C PRO A 263 -8.07 -20.68 9.76
N ALA A 264 -8.69 -21.86 9.90
CA ALA A 264 -7.95 -23.11 10.10
C ALA A 264 -7.16 -23.51 8.84
N SER A 265 -7.71 -23.23 7.66
CA SER A 265 -7.11 -23.53 6.37
C SER A 265 -6.17 -22.42 5.87
N PHE A 266 -6.47 -21.16 6.16
CA PHE A 266 -5.73 -20.02 5.61
C PHE A 266 -4.38 -19.77 6.28
N TRP A 267 -4.35 -19.70 7.62
CA TRP A 267 -3.17 -19.21 8.35
C TRP A 267 -1.89 -20.07 8.20
N PRO A 268 -1.95 -21.41 8.17
CA PRO A 268 -0.75 -22.22 7.94
C PRO A 268 -0.07 -21.89 6.62
N GLY A 269 -0.85 -21.78 5.53
CA GLY A 269 -0.35 -21.41 4.20
C GLY A 269 0.24 -20.00 4.17
N PHE A 270 -0.42 -19.04 4.82
CA PHE A 270 0.09 -17.66 4.92
C PHE A 270 1.43 -17.59 5.67
N VAL A 271 1.57 -18.28 6.81
CA VAL A 271 2.82 -18.27 7.59
C VAL A 271 3.97 -18.89 6.79
N GLU A 272 3.73 -20.01 6.11
CA GLU A 272 4.72 -20.61 5.21
C GLU A 272 5.10 -19.63 4.10
N ARG A 273 4.10 -19.02 3.45
CA ARG A 273 4.30 -18.06 2.35
C ARG A 273 5.13 -16.86 2.82
N ALA A 274 4.79 -16.26 3.96
CA ALA A 274 5.53 -15.14 4.54
C ALA A 274 6.99 -15.51 4.86
N GLY A 275 7.23 -16.72 5.36
CA GLY A 275 8.59 -17.23 5.60
C GLY A 275 9.41 -17.42 4.32
N ARG A 276 8.81 -17.99 3.26
CA ARG A 276 9.49 -18.21 1.98
C ARG A 276 9.85 -16.90 1.27
N LEU A 277 8.97 -15.91 1.39
CA LEU A 277 9.16 -14.58 0.82
C LEU A 277 10.03 -13.65 1.70
N GLY A 278 10.42 -14.08 2.91
CA GLY A 278 11.27 -13.26 3.80
C GLY A 278 10.58 -12.00 4.31
N VAL A 279 9.26 -12.06 4.53
CA VAL A 279 8.42 -10.93 4.94
C VAL A 279 7.77 -11.15 6.30
N ARG A 280 8.28 -12.07 7.14
CA ARG A 280 7.65 -12.43 8.42
C ARG A 280 7.52 -11.22 9.33
N THR A 281 8.58 -10.43 9.44
CA THR A 281 8.61 -9.26 10.33
C THR A 281 7.65 -8.16 9.86
N ALA A 282 7.55 -7.94 8.54
CA ALA A 282 6.59 -7.00 7.97
C ALA A 282 5.15 -7.49 8.15
N ALA A 283 4.89 -8.78 7.89
CA ALA A 283 3.59 -9.42 8.12
C ALA A 283 3.15 -9.32 9.58
N TYR A 284 4.04 -9.65 10.52
CA TYR A 284 3.82 -9.49 11.96
C TYR A 284 3.40 -8.06 12.30
N ARG A 285 4.09 -7.06 11.76
CA ARG A 285 3.82 -5.66 12.02
C ARG A 285 2.47 -5.20 11.48
N GLY A 286 2.15 -5.53 10.22
CA GLY A 286 0.87 -5.21 9.61
C GLY A 286 -0.31 -5.84 10.36
N LEU A 287 -0.22 -7.15 10.65
CA LEU A 287 -1.24 -7.88 11.41
C LEU A 287 -1.40 -7.39 12.85
N LEU A 288 -0.29 -7.04 13.53
CA LEU A 288 -0.34 -6.48 14.88
C LEU A 288 -1.08 -5.14 14.88
N GLY A 289 -0.85 -4.29 13.87
CA GLY A 289 -1.56 -3.02 13.68
C GLY A 289 -3.05 -3.23 13.41
N ALA A 290 -3.40 -4.12 12.47
CA ALA A 290 -4.80 -4.43 12.15
C ALA A 290 -5.55 -4.99 13.38
N ARG A 291 -4.93 -5.91 14.13
CA ARG A 291 -5.49 -6.44 15.38
C ARG A 291 -5.64 -5.36 16.45
N GLY A 292 -4.63 -4.52 16.65
CA GLY A 292 -4.66 -3.47 17.67
C GLY A 292 -5.65 -2.34 17.38
N LEU A 293 -5.78 -1.93 16.12
CA LEU A 293 -6.62 -0.80 15.70
C LEU A 293 -8.06 -1.22 15.42
N LEU A 294 -8.26 -2.34 14.72
CA LEU A 294 -9.57 -2.77 14.21
C LEU A 294 -10.08 -4.05 14.87
N GLY A 295 -9.29 -4.73 15.69
CA GLY A 295 -9.70 -6.00 16.28
C GLY A 295 -9.75 -7.15 15.28
N THR A 296 -8.97 -7.07 14.20
CA THR A 296 -8.86 -8.12 13.18
C THR A 296 -8.58 -9.48 13.84
N PRO A 297 -9.29 -10.56 13.44
CA PRO A 297 -9.21 -11.87 14.07
C PRO A 297 -7.94 -12.62 13.68
N VAL A 298 -6.78 -12.09 14.07
CA VAL A 298 -5.48 -12.72 13.89
C VAL A 298 -5.16 -13.58 15.12
N PRO A 299 -5.02 -14.91 14.96
CA PRO A 299 -4.68 -15.79 16.07
C PRO A 299 -3.32 -15.48 16.69
N GLU A 300 -3.17 -15.69 17.98
CA GLU A 300 -1.93 -15.37 18.71
C GLU A 300 -0.77 -16.26 18.26
N GLU A 301 -1.04 -17.51 17.90
CA GLU A 301 -0.07 -18.43 17.30
C GLU A 301 0.50 -17.93 15.98
N VAL A 302 -0.30 -17.23 15.15
CA VAL A 302 0.17 -16.65 13.88
C VAL A 302 1.13 -15.51 14.16
N LEU A 303 0.78 -14.60 15.07
CA LEU A 303 1.67 -13.51 15.45
C LEU A 303 2.95 -14.03 16.10
N ARG A 304 2.87 -15.03 16.97
CA ARG A 304 4.07 -15.67 17.55
C ARG A 304 4.94 -16.32 16.47
N ALA A 305 4.34 -16.98 15.47
CA ALA A 305 5.08 -17.57 14.36
C ALA A 305 5.77 -16.53 13.47
N LEU A 306 5.20 -15.33 13.32
CA LEU A 306 5.77 -14.26 12.51
C LEU A 306 6.67 -13.30 13.30
N ALA A 307 6.63 -13.34 14.63
CA ALA A 307 7.26 -12.35 15.49
C ALA A 307 8.78 -12.26 15.27
N PRO A 308 9.34 -11.04 15.18
CA PRO A 308 10.78 -10.83 15.22
C PRO A 308 11.33 -11.02 16.64
N GLY A 309 12.66 -11.02 16.77
CA GLY A 309 13.32 -11.05 18.08
C GLY A 309 12.94 -9.84 18.97
N ALA A 310 13.00 -10.00 20.29
CA ALA A 310 12.50 -8.98 21.24
C ALA A 310 13.15 -7.59 21.08
N LEU A 311 14.45 -7.52 20.78
CA LEU A 311 15.14 -6.24 20.53
C LEU A 311 14.66 -5.58 19.24
N GLN A 312 14.50 -6.35 18.18
CA GLN A 312 13.96 -5.89 16.89
C GLN A 312 12.51 -5.42 17.03
N ALA A 313 11.68 -6.16 17.78
CA ALA A 313 10.32 -5.76 18.09
C ALA A 313 10.27 -4.41 18.84
N ARG A 314 11.16 -4.19 19.81
CA ARG A 314 11.27 -2.90 20.54
C ARG A 314 11.72 -1.76 19.64
N LEU A 315 12.70 -2.00 18.76
CA LEU A 315 13.17 -1.01 17.79
C LEU A 315 12.04 -0.59 16.85
N LEU A 316 11.35 -1.57 16.25
CA LEU A 316 10.22 -1.31 15.37
C LEU A 316 9.10 -0.53 16.09
N ALA A 317 8.84 -0.79 17.38
CA ALA A 317 7.81 -0.08 18.15
C ALA A 317 8.15 1.40 18.37
N ARG A 318 9.44 1.73 18.42
CA ARG A 318 9.93 3.12 18.52
C ARG A 318 9.95 3.82 17.16
N LEU A 319 10.31 3.09 16.10
CA LEU A 319 10.39 3.66 14.75
C LEU A 319 9.00 3.89 14.15
N ALA A 320 8.11 2.91 14.29
CA ALA A 320 6.76 2.88 13.76
C ALA A 320 5.76 2.48 14.87
N PRO A 321 5.34 3.44 15.72
CA PRO A 321 4.35 3.17 16.76
C PRO A 321 2.98 2.85 16.14
N LEU A 322 2.31 1.84 16.69
CA LEU A 322 1.00 1.34 16.25
C LEU A 322 -0.05 1.62 17.33
N ASP A 323 -0.23 2.88 17.69
CA ASP A 323 -1.27 3.30 18.64
C ASP A 323 -2.39 4.08 17.94
N ALA A 324 -3.57 4.06 18.54
CA ALA A 324 -4.77 4.66 17.95
C ALA A 324 -4.64 6.19 17.77
N ALA A 325 -3.91 6.87 18.65
CA ALA A 325 -3.70 8.31 18.54
C ALA A 325 -2.83 8.65 17.31
N VAL A 326 -1.74 7.90 17.12
CA VAL A 326 -0.90 8.01 15.91
C VAL A 326 -1.68 7.65 14.66
N ALA A 327 -2.50 6.60 14.70
CA ALA A 327 -3.33 6.21 13.57
C ALA A 327 -4.34 7.30 13.19
N LEU A 328 -4.94 7.99 14.17
CA LEU A 328 -5.88 9.09 13.95
C LEU A 328 -5.21 10.33 13.34
N GLU A 329 -3.93 10.60 13.63
CA GLU A 329 -3.19 11.69 12.98
C GLU A 329 -3.03 11.45 11.47
N GLY A 330 -3.06 10.19 11.02
CA GLY A 330 -2.94 9.79 9.61
C GLY A 330 -1.53 9.93 9.04
N ALA A 331 -1.43 9.99 7.71
CA ALA A 331 -0.17 10.00 6.94
C ALA A 331 0.67 11.29 7.05
N GLY A 332 0.60 11.99 8.19
CA GLY A 332 1.37 13.22 8.45
C GLY A 332 2.76 13.00 9.06
N ARG A 333 3.17 11.75 9.27
CA ARG A 333 4.45 11.37 9.90
C ARG A 333 5.27 10.44 9.02
N ASP A 334 5.30 10.69 7.71
CA ASP A 334 6.13 9.89 6.81
C ASP A 334 7.56 9.84 7.34
N LEU A 335 8.06 8.61 7.47
CA LEU A 335 9.42 8.40 7.89
C LEU A 335 10.33 8.73 6.72
N HIS A 336 11.34 9.52 7.03
CA HIS A 336 12.32 9.96 6.07
C HIS A 336 13.70 9.83 6.70
N GLY A 337 14.75 9.99 5.90
CA GLY A 337 16.07 10.01 6.49
C GLY A 337 16.58 8.64 6.89
N LEU A 338 17.57 8.70 7.76
CA LEU A 338 18.11 7.55 8.46
C LEU A 338 17.03 6.73 9.18
N ARG A 339 15.93 7.36 9.65
CA ARG A 339 14.85 6.63 10.33
C ARG A 339 14.13 5.65 9.41
N GLN A 340 13.95 5.99 8.13
CA GLN A 340 13.37 5.08 7.13
C GLN A 340 14.32 3.90 6.84
N VAL A 341 15.62 4.18 6.70
CA VAL A 341 16.65 3.13 6.51
C VAL A 341 16.71 2.18 7.70
N LEU A 342 16.65 2.72 8.92
CA LEU A 342 16.60 1.91 10.15
C LEU A 342 15.31 1.10 10.24
N LEU A 343 14.18 1.62 9.76
CA LEU A 343 12.94 0.86 9.69
C LEU A 343 13.10 -0.34 8.74
N TYR A 344 13.63 -0.14 7.54
CA TYR A 344 13.88 -1.25 6.59
C TYR A 344 14.83 -2.29 7.15
N ALA A 345 15.95 -1.86 7.73
CA ALA A 345 16.88 -2.76 8.41
C ALA A 345 16.19 -3.56 9.53
N ALA A 346 15.29 -2.93 10.27
CA ALA A 346 14.53 -3.57 11.33
C ALA A 346 13.38 -4.47 10.81
N LEU A 347 13.01 -4.37 9.54
CA LEU A 347 12.03 -5.24 8.88
C LEU A 347 12.65 -6.48 8.23
N ALA A 348 13.98 -6.53 8.12
CA ALA A 348 14.67 -7.69 7.58
C ALA A 348 14.46 -8.93 8.47
N ASP A 349 14.09 -10.06 7.85
CA ASP A 349 13.95 -11.34 8.56
C ASP A 349 15.31 -11.92 8.96
N ARG A 350 16.40 -11.56 8.24
CA ARG A 350 17.75 -12.04 8.51
C ARG A 350 18.75 -10.88 8.55
N PRO A 351 19.72 -10.89 9.49
CA PRO A 351 20.77 -9.88 9.55
C PRO A 351 21.62 -9.78 8.27
N ALA A 352 21.81 -10.90 7.57
CA ALA A 352 22.55 -10.95 6.31
C ALA A 352 21.88 -10.09 5.20
N ASP A 353 20.54 -10.02 5.20
CA ASP A 353 19.80 -9.24 4.20
C ASP A 353 20.00 -7.74 4.45
N THR A 354 20.10 -7.31 5.72
CA THR A 354 20.46 -5.93 6.07
C THR A 354 21.86 -5.54 5.58
N ALA A 355 22.83 -6.45 5.68
CA ALA A 355 24.16 -6.24 5.11
C ALA A 355 24.12 -6.16 3.58
N GLY A 356 23.29 -6.99 2.93
CA GLY A 356 23.02 -6.94 1.50
C GLY A 356 22.42 -5.60 1.06
N MET A 357 21.45 -5.07 1.82
CA MET A 357 20.89 -3.73 1.58
C MET A 357 21.95 -2.64 1.72
N ALA A 358 22.76 -2.67 2.78
CA ALA A 358 23.84 -1.70 2.96
C ALA A 358 24.86 -1.75 1.81
N ALA A 359 25.20 -2.96 1.34
CA ALA A 359 26.06 -3.15 0.18
C ALA A 359 25.41 -2.63 -1.12
N ALA A 360 24.10 -2.86 -1.33
CA ALA A 360 23.38 -2.34 -2.49
C ALA A 360 23.30 -0.80 -2.50
N ILE A 361 23.16 -0.19 -1.33
CA ILE A 361 23.18 1.28 -1.16
C ILE A 361 24.58 1.85 -1.45
N LEU A 362 25.65 1.21 -0.99
CA LEU A 362 27.01 1.78 -1.09
C LEU A 362 27.74 1.38 -2.38
N PHE A 363 27.44 0.21 -2.92
CA PHE A 363 28.15 -0.39 -4.04
C PHE A 363 27.18 -1.01 -5.07
N PRO A 364 26.26 -0.21 -5.65
CA PRO A 364 25.33 -0.70 -6.65
C PRO A 364 26.05 -1.19 -7.93
N PRO A 365 25.40 -2.05 -8.73
CA PRO A 365 26.00 -2.60 -9.94
C PRO A 365 26.29 -1.51 -10.99
N ARG A 366 27.16 -1.82 -11.95
CA ARG A 366 27.60 -0.83 -12.98
C ARG A 366 26.42 -0.28 -13.78
N GLU A 367 25.50 -1.15 -14.18
CA GLU A 367 24.29 -0.78 -14.94
C GLU A 367 23.41 0.21 -14.17
N TRP A 368 23.30 0.04 -12.85
CA TRP A 368 22.55 0.95 -11.98
C TRP A 368 23.23 2.32 -11.93
N LEU A 369 24.56 2.36 -11.75
CA LEU A 369 25.33 3.61 -11.73
C LEU A 369 25.25 4.35 -13.06
N ALA A 370 25.31 3.61 -14.18
CA ALA A 370 25.20 4.18 -15.51
C ALA A 370 23.83 4.80 -15.75
N ALA A 371 22.76 4.07 -15.43
CA ALA A 371 21.39 4.57 -15.57
C ALA A 371 21.09 5.74 -14.61
N ARG A 372 21.56 5.69 -13.36
CA ARG A 372 21.31 6.73 -12.36
C ARG A 372 22.02 8.04 -12.67
N TYR A 373 23.26 7.97 -13.15
CA TYR A 373 24.11 9.15 -13.35
C TYR A 373 24.24 9.55 -14.82
N GLY A 374 23.53 8.90 -15.73
CA GLY A 374 23.63 9.15 -17.17
C GLY A 374 25.06 8.99 -17.69
N LEU A 375 25.80 7.99 -17.19
CA LEU A 375 27.18 7.78 -17.59
C LEU A 375 27.20 7.20 -19.02
N PRO A 376 27.99 7.79 -19.95
CA PRO A 376 28.32 7.20 -21.23
C PRO A 376 28.87 5.77 -21.08
N ASP A 377 28.58 4.89 -22.04
CA ASP A 377 28.99 3.47 -22.02
C ASP A 377 30.53 3.29 -21.97
N ASP A 378 31.27 4.28 -22.46
CA ASP A 378 32.73 4.35 -22.54
C ASP A 378 33.42 4.96 -21.30
N LEU A 379 32.68 5.59 -20.38
CA LEU A 379 33.27 6.15 -19.16
C LEU A 379 33.73 5.05 -18.20
N PRO A 380 34.92 5.19 -17.58
CA PRO A 380 35.40 4.22 -16.60
C PRO A 380 34.51 4.22 -15.34
N ALA A 381 33.69 3.18 -15.21
CA ALA A 381 32.75 2.98 -14.09
C ALA A 381 33.42 3.05 -12.70
N TRP A 382 34.74 2.88 -12.60
CA TRP A 382 35.49 2.97 -11.35
C TRP A 382 35.40 4.36 -10.69
N ARG A 383 35.34 5.46 -11.46
CA ARG A 383 35.21 6.81 -10.88
C ARG A 383 33.85 6.99 -10.20
N ALA A 384 32.79 6.53 -10.84
CA ALA A 384 31.45 6.58 -10.27
C ALA A 384 31.33 5.67 -9.03
N ARG A 385 31.94 4.48 -9.06
CA ARG A 385 32.01 3.56 -7.92
C ARG A 385 32.72 4.13 -6.71
N LEU A 386 33.82 4.88 -6.90
CA LEU A 386 34.52 5.54 -5.79
C LEU A 386 33.76 6.77 -5.27
N ALA A 387 33.11 7.52 -6.16
CA ALA A 387 32.37 8.73 -5.78
C ALA A 387 31.01 8.43 -5.12
N HIS A 388 30.38 7.30 -5.45
CA HIS A 388 29.02 6.99 -4.99
C HIS A 388 28.89 6.87 -3.46
N PRO A 389 29.74 6.11 -2.73
CA PRO A 389 29.71 6.08 -1.27
C PRO A 389 29.84 7.47 -0.63
N LEU A 390 30.66 8.35 -1.20
CA LEU A 390 30.80 9.73 -0.73
C LEU A 390 29.53 10.55 -0.96
N ARG A 391 28.82 10.33 -2.09
CA ARG A 391 27.52 10.94 -2.37
C ARG A 391 26.45 10.47 -1.39
N VAL A 392 26.39 9.16 -1.14
CA VAL A 392 25.50 8.56 -0.12
C VAL A 392 25.78 9.15 1.27
N GLY A 393 27.06 9.20 1.68
CA GLY A 393 27.45 9.78 2.96
C GLY A 393 27.05 11.26 3.09
N ARG A 394 27.22 12.06 2.02
CA ARG A 394 26.77 13.46 1.99
C ARG A 394 25.25 13.59 2.04
N ALA A 395 24.50 12.72 1.36
CA ALA A 395 23.04 12.70 1.39
C ALA A 395 22.51 12.32 2.79
N LEU A 396 23.09 11.29 3.41
CA LEU A 396 22.78 10.90 4.79
C LEU A 396 23.08 12.03 5.78
N ALA A 397 24.23 12.70 5.66
CA ALA A 397 24.57 13.84 6.51
C ALA A 397 23.57 15.01 6.34
N ARG A 398 23.18 15.33 5.10
CA ARG A 398 22.13 16.31 4.82
C ARG A 398 20.79 15.90 5.41
N SER A 399 20.50 14.60 5.45
CA SER A 399 19.23 14.09 5.96
C SER A 399 19.04 14.16 7.47
N LEU A 400 20.12 14.39 8.21
CA LEU A 400 20.03 14.73 9.64
C LEU A 400 19.38 16.10 9.85
N HIS A 401 19.31 16.92 8.79
CA HIS A 401 18.77 18.27 8.81
C HIS A 401 17.59 18.49 7.84
N ARG A 402 17.27 17.54 6.94
CA ARG A 402 16.13 17.56 5.98
C ARG A 402 15.59 16.14 5.67
N PRO A 403 14.34 15.95 5.20
CA PRO A 403 13.82 14.62 4.86
C PRO A 403 14.43 14.00 3.57
N LEU A 404 14.86 12.73 3.57
CA LEU A 404 15.44 12.02 2.40
C LEU A 404 14.46 11.74 1.24
N VAL A 405 13.15 11.98 1.36
CA VAL A 405 12.23 11.64 0.25
C VAL A 405 12.48 12.46 -1.01
N GLN A 406 13.16 13.62 -0.90
CA GLN A 406 13.70 14.33 -2.06
C GLN A 406 15.00 13.71 -2.62
N SER A 407 15.75 12.93 -1.86
CA SER A 407 17.05 12.36 -2.26
C SER A 407 16.99 10.92 -2.76
N GLY A 408 15.80 10.32 -2.89
CA GLY A 408 15.65 9.09 -3.67
C GLY A 408 15.89 9.35 -5.15
N LEU A 409 15.66 10.59 -5.60
CA LEU A 409 15.80 11.06 -6.98
C LEU A 409 16.94 12.09 -7.15
N GLU A 410 17.29 12.87 -6.12
CA GLU A 410 18.57 13.62 -6.06
C GLU A 410 19.76 12.74 -5.66
#